data_AF-A0A1U7D7W9-F1
#
_entry.id   AF-A0A1U7D7W9-F1
#
_cell.length_a   1.000
_cell.length_b   1.000
_cell.length_c   1.000
_cell.angle_alpha   90.00
_cell.angle_beta   90.00
_cell.angle_gamma   90.00
#
_symmetry.space_group_name_H-M   'P 1'
#
loop_
_entity.id
_entity.type
_entity.pdbx_description
1 polymer ?
#
loop_
_entity_poly.entity_id
_entity_poly.type
_entity_poly.pdbx_seq_one_letter_code
_entity_poly.pdbx_strand_id
1 'polypeptide(L)'
;MSKPKAGLLNHPFITDFVGAGMSDLSEETFPSGFYHFSRAAFTDSERFVVGLVHIRREDGFTFLRGFEPKEALALHNMPTDPQTREFRGMVLPQAEGIAMLVSRRDAVTTSFNYLSRMPALAKHYWVGYVVRTTQENPTGRRAARLVYEYLGHDTRQVLRAARSAGYVAADDLVPFHRRQLRIGEPFV
;
A
#
# COMPACT_ATOMS: atom_id res chain seq x y z
N MET A 1 4.06 -12.56 38.29
CA MET A 1 3.74 -11.95 36.97
C MET A 1 4.49 -12.74 35.91
N SER A 2 3.82 -13.29 34.89
CA SER A 2 4.54 -13.97 33.81
C SER A 2 5.32 -12.93 33.00
N LYS A 3 6.50 -13.29 32.49
CA LYS A 3 7.18 -12.44 31.50
C LYS A 3 6.20 -12.15 30.35
N PRO A 4 6.13 -10.90 29.84
CA PRO A 4 5.36 -10.63 28.65
C PRO A 4 5.85 -11.53 27.52
N LYS A 5 4.92 -12.13 26.78
CA LYS A 5 5.27 -12.93 25.60
C LYS A 5 6.06 -12.05 24.65
N ALA A 6 7.21 -12.53 24.16
CA ALA A 6 7.93 -11.85 23.09
C ALA A 6 6.97 -11.67 21.90
N GLY A 7 6.96 -10.47 21.31
CA GLY A 7 6.22 -10.24 20.06
C GLY A 7 6.71 -11.21 18.99
N LEU A 8 5.82 -11.65 18.10
CA LEU A 8 6.13 -12.71 17.12
C LEU A 8 7.40 -12.40 16.30
N LEU A 9 7.58 -11.14 15.87
CA LEU A 9 8.73 -10.70 15.08
C LEU A 9 10.04 -10.61 15.87
N ASN A 10 9.96 -10.52 17.20
CA ASN A 10 11.12 -10.49 18.10
C ASN A 10 11.36 -11.86 18.76
N HIS A 11 10.62 -12.90 18.33
CA HIS A 11 10.79 -14.23 18.87
C HIS A 11 12.12 -14.83 18.36
N PRO A 12 12.95 -15.48 19.21
CA PRO A 12 14.27 -15.98 18.82
C PRO A 12 14.26 -16.91 17.59
N PHE A 13 13.16 -17.63 17.38
CA PHE A 13 12.98 -18.49 16.20
C PHE A 13 13.04 -17.75 14.86
N ILE A 14 12.59 -16.49 14.79
CA ILE A 14 12.41 -15.75 13.53
C ILE A 14 13.12 -14.39 13.52
N THR A 15 13.73 -13.98 14.65
CA THR A 15 14.32 -12.65 14.82
C THR A 15 15.44 -12.37 13.83
N ASP A 16 16.27 -13.36 13.50
CA ASP A 16 17.36 -13.22 12.52
C ASP A 16 16.89 -13.41 11.07
N PHE A 17 15.58 -13.65 10.87
CA PHE A 17 14.97 -13.88 9.57
C PHE A 17 14.03 -12.71 9.25
N VAL A 18 12.74 -12.86 9.54
CA VAL A 18 11.73 -11.82 9.28
C VAL A 18 11.94 -10.61 10.19
N GLY A 19 12.40 -10.84 11.43
CA GLY A 19 12.63 -9.76 12.40
C GLY A 19 13.82 -8.85 12.07
N ALA A 20 14.82 -9.36 11.34
CA ALA A 20 16.13 -8.73 11.19
C ALA A 20 16.08 -7.39 10.45
N GLY A 21 15.08 -7.20 9.58
CA GLY A 21 14.84 -5.96 8.85
C GLY A 21 13.67 -5.14 9.38
N MET A 22 13.13 -5.41 10.57
CA MET A 22 11.95 -4.68 11.04
C MET A 22 12.24 -3.25 11.51
N SER A 23 13.49 -2.97 11.87
CA SER A 23 14.02 -1.62 12.13
C SER A 23 14.81 -1.11 10.91
N ASP A 24 15.19 0.17 10.93
CA ASP A 24 16.21 0.75 10.03
C ASP A 24 15.75 1.22 8.63
N LEU A 25 14.45 1.34 8.38
CA LEU A 25 13.96 2.04 7.19
C LEU A 25 14.14 3.57 7.35
N SER A 26 15.16 4.13 6.69
CA SER A 26 15.48 5.57 6.78
C SER A 26 14.43 6.47 6.12
N GLU A 27 14.33 7.71 6.63
CA GLU A 27 13.52 8.79 6.04
C GLU A 27 13.98 9.16 4.62
N GLU A 28 15.25 8.90 4.27
CA GLU A 28 15.75 9.14 2.92
C GLU A 28 15.22 8.12 1.91
N THR A 29 15.13 6.85 2.32
CA THR A 29 14.68 5.73 1.49
C THR A 29 13.18 5.74 1.29
N PHE A 30 12.41 6.04 2.36
CA PHE A 30 10.96 6.09 2.31
C PHE A 30 10.42 7.10 3.35
N PRO A 31 10.27 8.39 2.98
CA PRO A 31 9.89 9.44 3.91
C PRO A 31 8.55 9.22 4.62
N SER A 32 8.42 9.71 5.85
CA SER A 32 7.12 9.86 6.52
C SER A 32 6.29 10.93 5.83
N GLY A 33 4.97 10.73 5.75
CA GLY A 33 4.04 11.67 5.14
C GLY A 33 2.98 10.98 4.29
N PHE A 34 2.27 11.77 3.48
CA PHE A 34 1.22 11.26 2.61
C PHE A 34 1.78 10.79 1.27
N TYR A 35 1.21 9.68 0.80
CA TYR A 35 1.46 9.12 -0.51
C TYR A 35 0.17 8.97 -1.28
N HIS A 36 0.19 9.39 -2.53
CA HIS A 36 -0.85 9.14 -3.50
C HIS A 36 -0.51 7.87 -4.27
N PHE A 37 -1.42 6.90 -4.30
CA PHE A 37 -1.17 5.64 -5.00
C PHE A 37 -2.16 5.38 -6.12
N SER A 38 -1.72 4.58 -7.09
CA SER A 38 -2.59 4.03 -8.12
C SER A 38 -2.25 2.57 -8.39
N ARG A 39 -3.29 1.77 -8.67
CA ARG A 39 -3.19 0.37 -9.10
C ARG A 39 -4.39 -0.03 -9.93
N ALA A 40 -4.29 -1.13 -10.68
CA ALA A 40 -5.48 -1.76 -11.24
C ALA A 40 -6.43 -2.25 -10.13
N ALA A 41 -7.73 -2.21 -10.39
CA ALA A 41 -8.71 -2.86 -9.53
C ALA A 41 -8.54 -4.39 -9.58
N PHE A 42 -8.78 -5.05 -8.45
CA PHE A 42 -8.70 -6.51 -8.37
C PHE A 42 -9.98 -7.20 -8.88
N THR A 43 -11.11 -6.52 -8.73
CA THR A 43 -12.46 -7.03 -9.03
C THR A 43 -13.02 -6.51 -10.35
N ASP A 44 -12.31 -5.60 -11.01
CA ASP A 44 -12.78 -4.93 -12.21
C ASP A 44 -11.61 -4.75 -13.19
N SER A 45 -11.75 -5.30 -14.40
CA SER A 45 -10.67 -5.31 -15.38
C SER A 45 -10.39 -3.94 -15.98
N GLU A 46 -11.35 -3.03 -15.98
CA GLU A 46 -11.29 -1.77 -16.72
C GLU A 46 -11.06 -0.56 -15.81
N ARG A 47 -11.22 -0.76 -14.50
CA ARG A 47 -11.06 0.31 -13.50
C ARG A 47 -9.75 0.24 -12.72
N PHE A 48 -9.35 1.41 -12.25
CA PHE A 48 -8.18 1.62 -11.41
C PHE A 48 -8.60 2.15 -10.06
N VAL A 49 -7.82 1.84 -9.03
CA VAL A 49 -8.00 2.39 -7.70
C VAL A 49 -6.96 3.45 -7.47
N VAL A 50 -7.43 4.64 -7.10
CA VAL A 50 -6.63 5.76 -6.64
C VAL A 50 -6.92 5.98 -5.16
N GLY A 51 -5.88 6.22 -4.37
CA GLY A 51 -6.06 6.47 -2.94
C GLY A 51 -4.89 7.17 -2.29
N LEU A 52 -5.05 7.41 -1.00
CA LEU A 52 -4.02 7.98 -0.14
C LEU A 52 -3.65 6.97 0.94
N VAL A 53 -2.36 6.94 1.25
CA VAL A 53 -1.85 6.35 2.48
C VAL A 53 -1.01 7.36 3.23
N HIS A 54 -0.96 7.22 4.55
CA HIS A 54 -0.11 7.99 5.44
C HIS A 54 0.93 7.05 6.04
N ILE A 55 2.19 7.41 5.84
CA ILE A 55 3.36 6.72 6.38
C ILE A 55 3.82 7.48 7.61
N ARG A 56 3.93 6.78 8.75
CA ARG A 56 4.40 7.35 10.00
C ARG A 56 5.40 6.43 10.67
N ARG A 57 6.33 7.02 11.42
CA ARG A 57 7.26 6.28 12.28
C ARG A 57 6.89 6.44 13.74
N GLU A 58 6.93 5.35 14.48
CA GLU A 58 6.63 5.29 15.91
C GLU A 58 7.44 4.15 16.50
N ASP A 59 8.13 4.39 17.62
CA ASP A 59 8.97 3.41 18.33
C ASP A 59 10.03 2.70 17.45
N GLY A 60 10.58 3.41 16.46
CA GLY A 60 11.58 2.86 15.53
C GLY A 60 11.00 2.01 14.39
N PHE A 61 9.68 1.83 14.34
CA PHE A 61 8.98 1.09 13.28
C PHE A 61 8.30 2.04 12.30
N THR A 62 8.10 1.57 11.06
CA THR A 62 7.36 2.31 10.04
C THR A 62 5.99 1.68 9.81
N PHE A 63 4.96 2.51 9.89
CA PHE A 63 3.56 2.10 9.76
C PHE A 63 2.88 2.82 8.61
N LEU A 64 1.96 2.09 7.98
CA LEU A 64 1.08 2.59 6.95
C LEU A 64 -0.36 2.62 7.48
N ARG A 65 -1.08 3.68 7.15
CA ARG A 65 -2.53 3.80 7.35
C ARG A 65 -3.19 4.32 6.08
N GLY A 66 -4.32 3.74 5.70
CA GLY A 66 -5.13 4.28 4.60
C GLY A 66 -6.58 3.85 4.72
N PHE A 67 -7.37 4.20 3.70
CA PHE A 67 -8.80 3.92 3.67
C PHE A 67 -9.22 3.39 2.30
N GLU A 68 -9.98 2.31 2.28
CA GLU A 68 -10.61 1.80 1.07
C GLU A 68 -11.55 2.84 0.44
N PRO A 69 -11.72 2.86 -0.89
CA PRO A 69 -12.75 3.67 -1.54
C PRO A 69 -14.14 3.35 -0.97
N LYS A 70 -14.98 4.37 -0.75
CA LYS A 70 -16.36 4.16 -0.29
C LYS A 70 -17.14 3.24 -1.22
N GLU A 71 -16.93 3.42 -2.52
CA GLU A 71 -17.55 2.60 -3.57
C GLU A 71 -17.18 1.11 -3.43
N ALA A 72 -15.94 0.78 -3.06
CA ALA A 72 -15.52 -0.61 -2.88
C ALA A 72 -16.33 -1.32 -1.79
N LEU A 73 -16.73 -0.59 -0.74
CA LEU A 73 -17.55 -1.12 0.34
C LEU A 73 -19.03 -1.13 -0.04
N ALA A 74 -19.50 -0.08 -0.71
CA ALA A 74 -20.89 0.02 -1.17
C ALA A 74 -21.26 -1.12 -2.12
N LEU A 75 -20.35 -1.55 -3.00
CA LEU A 75 -20.54 -2.71 -3.89
C LEU A 75 -20.80 -4.03 -3.13
N HIS A 76 -20.39 -4.10 -1.86
CA HIS A 76 -20.59 -5.26 -0.99
C HIS A 76 -21.63 -5.00 0.11
N ASN A 77 -22.44 -3.94 0.00
CA ASN A 77 -23.40 -3.51 1.02
C ASN A 77 -22.77 -3.33 2.42
N MET A 78 -21.51 -2.91 2.47
CA MET A 78 -20.78 -2.65 3.71
C MET A 78 -20.89 -1.17 4.13
N PRO A 79 -20.82 -0.86 5.44
CA PRO A 79 -20.75 0.51 5.94
C PRO A 79 -19.57 1.29 5.32
N THR A 80 -19.79 2.58 5.00
CA THR A 80 -18.76 3.44 4.38
C THR A 80 -18.12 4.43 5.36
N ASP A 81 -18.29 4.18 6.65
CA ASP A 81 -17.68 4.96 7.71
C ASP A 81 -16.15 4.75 7.76
N PRO A 82 -15.40 5.67 8.38
CA PRO A 82 -13.95 5.57 8.45
C PRO A 82 -13.44 4.30 9.14
N GLN A 83 -14.15 3.79 10.15
CA GLN A 83 -13.68 2.64 10.93
C GLN A 83 -13.70 1.35 10.10
N THR A 84 -14.73 1.14 9.28
CA THR A 84 -14.83 -0.02 8.38
C THR A 84 -13.89 0.08 7.18
N ARG A 85 -13.63 1.31 6.69
CA ARG A 85 -12.76 1.54 5.52
C ARG A 85 -11.28 1.47 5.85
N GLU A 86 -10.90 1.65 7.10
CA GLU A 86 -9.51 1.75 7.53
C GLU A 86 -8.75 0.44 7.29
N PHE A 87 -7.56 0.57 6.69
CA PHE A 87 -6.54 -0.46 6.69
C PHE A 87 -5.25 0.08 7.32
N ARG A 88 -4.48 -0.83 7.92
CA ARG A 88 -3.19 -0.53 8.55
C ARG A 88 -2.16 -1.57 8.12
N GLY A 89 -0.90 -1.21 8.15
CA GLY A 89 0.18 -2.12 7.82
C GLY A 89 1.51 -1.74 8.43
N MET A 90 2.43 -2.70 8.40
CA MET A 90 3.84 -2.48 8.66
C MET A 90 4.59 -2.27 7.34
N VAL A 91 5.65 -1.48 7.38
CA VAL A 91 6.56 -1.24 6.26
C VAL A 91 7.97 -1.62 6.71
N LEU A 92 8.67 -2.41 5.89
CA LEU A 92 10.02 -2.90 6.19
C LEU A 92 10.90 -2.87 4.92
N PRO A 93 12.22 -2.67 5.04
CA PRO A 93 13.16 -2.88 3.94
C PRO A 93 13.09 -4.34 3.46
N GLN A 94 13.05 -4.54 2.15
CA GLN A 94 13.00 -5.88 1.55
C GLN A 94 13.81 -5.87 0.26
N ALA A 95 14.87 -6.68 0.20
CA ALA A 95 15.81 -6.66 -0.92
C ALA A 95 16.23 -5.22 -1.28
N GLU A 96 16.15 -4.83 -2.55
CA GLU A 96 16.48 -3.48 -3.06
C GLU A 96 15.33 -2.46 -2.90
N GLY A 97 14.30 -2.78 -2.12
CA GLY A 97 13.10 -1.98 -1.98
C GLY A 97 12.49 -2.04 -0.60
N ILE A 98 11.17 -1.88 -0.55
CA ILE A 98 10.37 -1.98 0.66
C ILE A 98 9.24 -2.98 0.45
N ALA A 99 8.92 -3.71 1.52
CA ALA A 99 7.74 -4.52 1.60
C ALA A 99 6.72 -3.88 2.57
N MET A 100 5.44 -4.08 2.27
CA MET A 100 4.35 -3.71 3.16
C MET A 100 3.37 -4.86 3.31
N LEU A 101 3.12 -5.24 4.56
CA LEU A 101 2.03 -6.14 4.90
C LEU A 101 0.87 -5.30 5.44
N VAL A 102 -0.20 -5.21 4.65
CA VAL A 102 -1.34 -4.33 4.91
C VAL A 102 -2.58 -5.16 5.11
N SER A 103 -3.38 -4.81 6.12
CA SER A 103 -4.61 -5.52 6.42
C SER A 103 -5.74 -4.57 6.81
N ARG A 104 -6.96 -4.97 6.45
CA ARG A 104 -8.16 -4.37 7.05
C ARG A 104 -8.32 -4.88 8.48
N ARG A 105 -9.18 -4.21 9.25
CA ARG A 105 -9.56 -4.64 10.60
C ARG A 105 -9.93 -6.14 10.61
N ASP A 106 -9.54 -6.82 11.69
CA ASP A 106 -9.77 -8.25 11.93
C ASP A 106 -9.15 -9.20 10.88
N ALA A 107 -8.13 -8.73 10.16
CA ALA A 107 -7.43 -9.49 9.14
C ALA A 107 -8.31 -10.02 7.99
N VAL A 108 -9.48 -9.40 7.77
CA VAL A 108 -10.47 -9.83 6.77
C VAL A 108 -9.89 -9.87 5.35
N THR A 109 -8.97 -8.96 5.05
CA THR A 109 -8.18 -9.00 3.81
C THR A 109 -6.78 -8.53 4.08
N THR A 110 -5.80 -9.27 3.57
CA THR A 110 -4.39 -8.92 3.67
C THR A 110 -3.77 -8.81 2.28
N SER A 111 -2.87 -7.86 2.12
CA SER A 111 -2.03 -7.72 0.94
C SER A 111 -0.56 -7.63 1.30
N PHE A 112 0.25 -8.24 0.44
CA PHE A 112 1.68 -7.99 0.38
C PHE A 112 1.93 -6.98 -0.74
N ASN A 113 2.78 -6.00 -0.48
CA ASN A 113 3.13 -4.97 -1.44
C ASN A 113 4.65 -4.91 -1.50
N TYR A 114 5.22 -4.88 -2.69
CA TYR A 114 6.63 -4.60 -2.90
C TYR A 114 6.77 -3.35 -3.75
N LEU A 115 7.64 -2.45 -3.33
CA LEU A 115 7.92 -1.21 -4.04
C LEU A 115 9.43 -0.97 -4.06
N SER A 116 9.97 -0.55 -5.20
CA SER A 116 11.33 -0.03 -5.29
C SER A 116 11.32 1.42 -5.75
N ARG A 117 12.32 2.17 -5.31
CA ARG A 117 12.48 3.58 -5.64
C ARG A 117 12.86 3.72 -7.11
N MET A 118 12.22 4.64 -7.84
CA MET A 118 12.59 4.88 -9.23
C MET A 118 13.85 5.75 -9.33
N PRO A 119 14.99 5.27 -9.88
CA PRO A 119 16.25 6.01 -9.82
C PRO A 119 16.19 7.44 -10.38
N ALA A 120 15.54 7.63 -11.54
CA ALA A 120 15.44 8.93 -12.21
C ALA A 120 14.50 9.93 -11.50
N LEU A 121 13.59 9.46 -10.63
CA LEU A 121 12.59 10.27 -9.95
C LEU A 121 12.53 9.95 -8.45
N ALA A 122 13.68 9.55 -7.90
CA ALA A 122 13.79 8.87 -6.63
C ALA A 122 13.13 9.65 -5.47
N LYS A 123 13.15 10.98 -5.52
CA LYS A 123 12.55 11.81 -4.47
C LYS A 123 11.03 11.69 -4.36
N HIS A 124 10.35 11.21 -5.41
CA HIS A 124 8.90 11.32 -5.51
C HIS A 124 8.19 10.00 -5.79
N TYR A 125 8.83 9.03 -6.46
CA TYR A 125 8.09 7.84 -6.91
C TYR A 125 8.73 6.50 -6.53
N TRP A 126 7.84 5.58 -6.16
CA TRP A 126 8.11 4.17 -5.95
C TRP A 126 7.17 3.35 -6.82
N VAL A 127 7.70 2.31 -7.45
CA VAL A 127 6.94 1.44 -8.36
C VAL A 127 7.20 -0.01 -8.00
N GLY A 128 6.17 -0.83 -8.13
CA GLY A 128 6.25 -2.25 -7.89
C GLY A 128 4.90 -2.89 -8.06
N TYR A 129 4.48 -3.68 -7.08
CA TYR A 129 3.26 -4.47 -7.17
C TYR A 129 2.62 -4.74 -5.82
N VAL A 130 1.34 -5.12 -5.88
CA VAL A 130 0.56 -5.60 -4.74
C VAL A 130 -0.03 -6.96 -5.07
N VAL A 131 -0.04 -7.87 -4.10
CA VAL A 131 -0.65 -9.19 -4.16
C VAL A 131 -1.67 -9.32 -3.04
N ARG A 132 -2.86 -9.85 -3.34
CA ARG A 132 -3.87 -10.19 -2.33
C ARG A 132 -3.78 -11.66 -1.93
N THR A 133 -3.96 -11.92 -0.64
CA THR A 133 -4.10 -13.28 -0.10
C THR A 133 -5.53 -13.79 -0.31
N THR A 134 -5.90 -14.07 -1.56
CA THR A 134 -7.20 -14.67 -1.93
C THR A 134 -6.98 -15.97 -2.68
N GLN A 135 -7.99 -16.84 -2.69
CA GLN A 135 -8.00 -18.00 -3.57
C GLN A 135 -7.82 -17.59 -5.03
N GLU A 136 -7.32 -18.53 -5.83
CA GLU A 136 -7.30 -18.38 -7.27
C GLU A 136 -8.71 -18.15 -7.80
N ASN A 137 -8.86 -17.13 -8.64
CA ASN A 137 -10.11 -16.85 -9.34
C ASN A 137 -9.76 -16.63 -10.83
N PRO A 138 -10.38 -17.37 -11.76
CA PRO A 138 -10.16 -17.18 -13.20
C PRO A 138 -10.45 -15.77 -13.70
N THR A 139 -11.32 -15.01 -13.03
CA THR A 139 -11.79 -13.70 -13.50
C THR A 139 -11.17 -12.52 -12.77
N GLY A 140 -10.57 -12.75 -11.60
CA GLY A 140 -10.03 -11.71 -10.73
C GLY A 140 -8.51 -11.61 -10.80
N ARG A 141 -7.97 -10.41 -10.61
CA ARG A 141 -6.52 -10.24 -10.46
C ARG A 141 -6.11 -10.64 -9.05
N ARG A 142 -5.02 -11.41 -8.92
CA ARG A 142 -4.34 -11.64 -7.62
C ARG A 142 -3.20 -10.66 -7.39
N ALA A 143 -2.56 -10.20 -8.46
CA ALA A 143 -1.48 -9.24 -8.45
C ALA A 143 -1.81 -8.04 -9.35
N ALA A 144 -1.32 -6.86 -8.98
CA ALA A 144 -1.43 -5.66 -9.80
C ALA A 144 -0.18 -4.80 -9.63
N ARG A 145 0.22 -4.10 -10.69
CA ARG A 145 1.22 -3.02 -10.60
C ARG A 145 0.74 -1.93 -9.65
N LEU A 146 1.67 -1.37 -8.91
CA LEU A 146 1.43 -0.36 -7.88
C LEU A 146 2.42 0.79 -8.04
N VAL A 147 1.91 2.01 -7.94
CA VAL A 147 2.71 3.23 -8.01
C VAL A 147 2.38 4.08 -6.80
N TYR A 148 3.42 4.56 -6.11
CA TYR A 148 3.33 5.49 -4.98
C TYR A 148 4.04 6.79 -5.34
N GLU A 149 3.36 7.90 -5.11
CA GLU A 149 3.85 9.27 -5.26
C GLU A 149 3.89 9.96 -3.90
N TYR A 150 5.06 10.43 -3.49
CA TYR A 150 5.22 11.14 -2.23
C TYR A 150 4.71 12.58 -2.34
N LEU A 151 3.68 12.89 -1.55
CA LEU A 151 3.12 14.23 -1.40
C LEU A 151 3.67 14.96 -0.16
N GLY A 152 4.28 14.21 0.77
CA GLY A 152 4.77 14.74 2.03
C GLY A 152 3.65 15.30 2.90
N HIS A 153 3.82 16.54 3.33
CA HIS A 153 2.94 17.22 4.29
C HIS A 153 2.21 18.41 3.66
N ASP A 154 2.29 18.58 2.33
CA ASP A 154 1.58 19.63 1.62
C ASP A 154 0.07 19.35 1.64
N THR A 155 -0.63 20.03 2.55
CA THR A 155 -2.07 19.84 2.77
C THR A 155 -2.88 20.12 1.50
N ARG A 156 -2.44 21.06 0.64
CA ARG A 156 -3.15 21.37 -0.60
C ARG A 156 -3.06 20.22 -1.59
N GLN A 157 -1.87 19.65 -1.76
CA GLN A 157 -1.66 18.47 -2.62
C GLN A 157 -2.41 17.25 -2.07
N VAL A 158 -2.34 17.03 -0.76
CA VAL A 158 -3.04 15.93 -0.09
C VAL A 158 -4.56 16.04 -0.27
N LEU A 159 -5.15 17.21 -0.03
CA LEU A 159 -6.59 17.39 -0.21
C LEU A 159 -7.02 17.27 -1.68
N ARG A 160 -6.19 17.70 -2.62
CA ARG A 160 -6.45 17.51 -4.06
C ARG A 160 -6.49 16.02 -4.40
N ALA A 161 -5.48 15.26 -3.99
CA ALA A 161 -5.41 13.82 -4.22
C ALA A 161 -6.53 13.05 -3.48
N ALA A 162 -6.92 13.50 -2.28
CA ALA A 162 -8.02 12.90 -1.53
C ALA A 162 -9.36 13.00 -2.26
N ARG A 163 -9.60 14.11 -2.98
CA ARG A 163 -10.84 14.33 -3.74
C ARG A 163 -10.92 13.48 -5.01
N SER A 164 -9.77 13.03 -5.55
CA SER A 164 -9.70 12.12 -6.70
C SER A 164 -9.59 10.64 -6.29
N ALA A 165 -9.60 10.33 -4.99
CA ALA A 165 -9.52 8.96 -4.50
C ALA A 165 -10.82 8.19 -4.80
N GLY A 166 -10.70 6.97 -5.31
CA GLY A 166 -11.85 6.20 -5.77
C GLY A 166 -11.49 5.18 -6.85
N TYR A 167 -12.54 4.62 -7.47
CA TYR A 167 -12.37 3.97 -8.76
C TYR A 167 -12.36 5.02 -9.86
N VAL A 168 -11.44 4.87 -10.81
CA VAL A 168 -11.27 5.80 -11.93
C VAL A 168 -11.01 5.04 -13.23
N ALA A 169 -11.29 5.68 -14.37
CA ALA A 169 -10.88 5.16 -15.67
C ALA A 169 -9.40 5.41 -15.93
N ALA A 170 -8.83 4.75 -16.95
CA ALA A 170 -7.42 4.91 -17.31
C ALA A 170 -7.04 6.37 -17.66
N ASP A 171 -7.97 7.11 -18.27
CA ASP A 171 -7.76 8.50 -18.70
C ASP A 171 -7.74 9.51 -17.54
N ASP A 172 -8.33 9.14 -16.40
CA ASP A 172 -8.39 9.97 -15.19
C ASP A 172 -7.17 9.79 -14.27
N LEU A 173 -6.28 8.83 -14.60
CA LEU A 173 -5.05 8.62 -13.85
C LEU A 173 -4.06 9.76 -14.08
N VAL A 174 -3.28 10.06 -13.04
CA VAL A 174 -2.08 10.92 -13.20
C VAL A 174 -1.22 10.35 -14.34
N PRO A 175 -0.79 11.15 -15.33
CA PRO A 175 -0.12 10.65 -16.54
C PRO A 175 1.09 9.76 -16.24
N PHE A 176 1.85 10.10 -15.21
CA PHE A 176 2.97 9.29 -14.76
C PHE A 176 2.53 7.93 -14.20
N HIS A 177 1.51 7.91 -13.34
CA HIS A 177 0.96 6.67 -12.78
C HIS A 177 0.45 5.76 -13.90
N ARG A 178 -0.33 6.31 -14.84
CA ARG A 178 -0.85 5.55 -15.99
C ARG A 178 0.28 4.84 -16.76
N ARG A 179 1.39 5.55 -17.01
CA ARG A 179 2.57 4.99 -17.69
C ARG A 179 3.21 3.85 -16.90
N GLN A 180 3.41 4.03 -15.59
CA GLN A 180 4.03 3.01 -14.75
C GLN A 180 3.14 1.78 -14.50
N LEU A 181 1.82 1.95 -14.63
CA LEU A 181 0.87 0.83 -14.56
C LEU A 181 0.87 -0.06 -15.80
N ARG A 182 1.53 0.34 -16.90
CA ARG A 182 1.73 -0.47 -18.11
C ARG A 182 0.45 -1.17 -18.54
N ILE A 183 -0.60 -0.38 -18.73
CA ILE A 183 -1.96 -0.87 -19.00
C ILE A 183 -1.94 -1.69 -20.30
N GLY A 184 -2.49 -2.90 -20.25
CA GLY A 184 -2.49 -3.84 -21.37
C GLY A 184 -1.26 -4.73 -21.48
N GLU A 185 -0.18 -4.44 -20.76
CA GLU A 185 1.01 -5.31 -20.75
C GLU A 185 0.86 -6.45 -19.72
N PRO A 186 1.24 -7.69 -20.07
CA PRO A 186 1.23 -8.83 -19.16
C PRO A 186 2.00 -8.54 -17.86
N PHE A 187 1.49 -9.02 -16.73
CA PHE A 187 2.22 -9.05 -15.47
C PHE A 187 3.03 -10.34 -15.42
N VAL A 188 4.36 -10.23 -15.53
CA VAL A 188 5.34 -11.33 -15.54
C VAL A 188 6.18 -11.33 -14.29
#